data_AF-A0A662GF94-F1
#
_entry.id   AF-A0A662GF94-F1
#
_cell.length_a   1.000
_cell.length_b   1.000
_cell.length_c   1.000
_cell.angle_alpha   90.00
_cell.angle_beta   90.00
_cell.angle_gamma   90.00
#
_symmetry.space_group_name_H-M   'P 1'
#
loop_
_entity.id
_entity.type
_entity.pdbx_description
1 polymer ?
#
loop_
_entity_poly.entity_id
_entity_poly.type
_entity_poly.pdbx_seq_one_letter_code
_entity_poly.pdbx_strand_id
1 'polypeptide(L)' 'IVLLDYRRIKLVGEVKWKEYIERRELAKTELVLSKFATAKKIIVVPDSSALPYTPEKVEVWDPQITLEKVKHLTVN' A
#
# COMPACT_ATOMS: atom_id res chain seq x y z
N ILE A 1 -9.40 -0.23 1.23
CA ILE A 1 -9.91 1.09 0.77
C ILE A 1 -9.76 1.16 -0.75
N VAL A 2 -10.71 1.75 -1.47
CA VAL A 2 -10.67 1.88 -2.95
C VAL A 2 -10.98 3.30 -3.35
N LEU A 3 -10.19 3.88 -4.29
CA LEU A 3 -10.42 5.20 -4.88
C LEU A 3 -10.75 5.08 -6.37
N LEU A 4 -11.80 5.78 -6.80
CA LEU A 4 -12.36 5.72 -8.16
C LEU A 4 -12.27 7.08 -8.86
N ASP A 5 -12.12 7.07 -10.18
CA ASP A 5 -12.23 8.25 -11.06
C ASP A 5 -12.91 7.81 -12.37
N TYR A 6 -13.93 8.55 -12.80
CA TYR A 6 -14.83 8.29 -13.94
C TYR A 6 -14.92 6.80 -14.36
N ARG A 7 -15.63 6.00 -13.55
CA ARG A 7 -15.88 4.54 -13.70
C ARG A 7 -14.65 3.62 -13.68
N ARG A 8 -13.43 4.09 -13.40
CA ARG A 8 -12.20 3.28 -13.30
C ARG A 8 -11.62 3.28 -11.89
N ILE A 9 -11.16 2.12 -11.44
CA ILE A 9 -10.44 1.98 -10.17
C ILE A 9 -9.03 2.54 -10.35
N LYS A 10 -8.71 3.63 -9.64
CA LYS A 10 -7.39 4.28 -9.70
C LYS A 10 -6.44 3.72 -8.68
N LEU A 11 -6.94 3.40 -7.49
CA LEU A 11 -6.14 2.91 -6.38
C LEU A 11 -6.91 1.88 -5.57
N VAL A 12 -6.22 0.81 -5.20
CA VAL A 12 -6.63 -0.18 -4.23
C VAL A 12 -5.60 -0.27 -3.13
N GLY A 13 -6.05 -0.39 -1.90
CA GLY A 13 -5.13 -0.55 -0.78
C GLY A 13 -5.69 -1.34 0.39
N GLU A 14 -4.78 -1.98 1.10
CA GLU A 14 -5.04 -2.70 2.33
C GLU A 14 -4.25 -2.09 3.48
N VAL A 15 -4.89 -1.97 4.65
CA VAL A 15 -4.26 -1.48 5.88
C VAL A 15 -3.99 -2.69 6.76
N LYS A 16 -2.73 -2.86 7.18
CA LYS A 16 -2.29 -3.92 8.08
C LYS A 16 -1.64 -3.28 9.31
N TRP A 17 -2.45 -3.06 10.35
CA TRP A 17 -1.97 -2.44 11.59
C TRP A 17 -1.50 -3.51 12.59
N LYS A 18 -0.34 -4.10 12.34
CA LYS A 18 0.28 -5.14 13.16
C LYS A 18 1.79 -4.92 13.24
N GLU A 19 2.42 -5.34 14.33
CA GLU A 19 3.88 -5.26 14.51
C GLU A 19 4.65 -6.22 13.60
N TYR A 20 4.02 -7.34 13.23
CA TYR A 20 4.61 -8.35 12.35
C TYR A 20 3.56 -8.90 11.39
N ILE A 21 3.95 -9.05 10.12
CA ILE A 21 3.15 -9.66 9.06
C ILE A 21 3.89 -10.90 8.56
N GLU A 22 3.20 -12.03 8.55
CA GLU A 22 3.80 -13.26 8.04
C GLU A 22 3.99 -13.21 6.52
N ARG A 23 5.03 -13.90 6.02
CA ARG A 23 5.31 -14.02 4.57
C ARG A 23 4.09 -14.50 3.78
N ARG A 24 3.33 -15.46 4.34
CA ARG A 24 2.12 -15.99 3.71
C ARG A 24 0.97 -14.98 3.69
N GLU A 25 0.83 -14.18 4.75
CA GLU A 25 -0.18 -13.10 4.81
C GLU A 25 0.13 -12.01 3.78
N LEU A 26 1.40 -11.60 3.66
CA LEU A 26 1.82 -10.63 2.66
C LEU A 26 1.59 -11.13 1.23
N ALA A 27 2.02 -12.37 0.93
CA ALA A 27 1.81 -12.97 -0.39
C ALA A 27 0.33 -13.07 -0.77
N LYS A 28 -0.55 -13.38 0.20
CA LYS A 28 -2.01 -13.39 -0.02
C LYS A 28 -2.53 -11.99 -0.33
N THR A 29 -2.02 -10.97 0.37
CA THR A 29 -2.38 -9.57 0.15
C THR A 29 -1.97 -9.14 -1.26
N GLU A 30 -0.75 -9.44 -1.69
CA GLU A 30 -0.27 -9.17 -3.06
C GLU A 30 -1.14 -9.86 -4.12
N LEU A 31 -1.49 -11.13 -3.90
CA LEU A 31 -2.38 -11.88 -4.80
C LEU A 31 -3.75 -11.21 -4.94
N VAL A 32 -4.35 -10.74 -3.84
CA VAL A 32 -5.65 -10.04 -3.87
C VAL A 32 -5.53 -8.71 -4.62
N LEU A 33 -4.51 -7.91 -4.32
CA LEU A 33 -4.30 -6.61 -4.96
C LEU A 33 -3.95 -6.74 -6.45
N SER A 34 -3.28 -7.83 -6.84
CA SER A 34 -2.90 -8.09 -8.24
C SER A 34 -4.10 -8.20 -9.20
N LYS A 35 -5.29 -8.53 -8.68
CA LYS A 35 -6.54 -8.62 -9.47
C LYS A 35 -6.95 -7.27 -10.07
N PHE A 36 -6.43 -6.16 -9.54
CA PHE A 36 -6.68 -4.81 -10.03
C PHE A 36 -5.53 -4.35 -10.92
N ALA A 37 -5.43 -4.91 -12.14
CA ALA A 37 -4.29 -4.73 -13.03
C ALA A 37 -3.92 -3.26 -13.28
N THR A 38 -4.91 -2.40 -13.53
CA THR A 38 -4.71 -0.99 -13.90
C THR A 38 -4.67 -0.02 -12.71
N ALA A 39 -4.97 -0.50 -11.50
CA ALA A 39 -4.98 0.34 -10.31
C ALA A 39 -3.60 0.40 -9.65
N LYS A 40 -3.27 1.56 -9.08
CA LYS A 40 -2.20 1.70 -8.10
C LYS A 40 -2.51 0.85 -6.86
N LYS A 41 -1.51 0.14 -6.35
CA LYS A 41 -1.67 -0.79 -5.22
C LYS A 41 -0.86 -0.26 -4.06
N ILE A 42 -1.48 -0.12 -2.90
CA ILE A 42 -0.81 0.33 -1.68
C ILE A 42 -1.07 -0.64 -0.52
N ILE A 43 -0.08 -0.80 0.34
CA ILE A 43 -0.24 -1.41 1.66
C ILE A 43 0.16 -0.37 2.69
N VAL A 44 -0.71 -0.12 3.66
CA VAL A 44 -0.44 0.80 4.77
C VAL A 44 -0.11 -0.01 6.01
N VAL A 45 1.04 0.27 6.62
CA VAL A 45 1.56 -0.40 7.82
C VAL A 45 1.99 0.63 8.87
N PRO A 46 2.08 0.24 10.16
CA PRO A 46 2.59 1.13 11.19
C PRO A 46 4.09 1.42 11.00
N ASP A 47 4.84 0.45 10.49
CA ASP A 47 6.27 0.54 10.19
C ASP A 47 6.58 -0.42 9.03
N SER A 48 7.41 -0.01 8.07
CA SER A 48 7.77 -0.85 6.91
C SER A 48 8.55 -2.11 7.30
N SER A 49 9.23 -2.12 8.44
CA SER A 49 9.91 -3.30 9.01
C SER A 49 8.95 -4.39 9.50
N ALA A 50 7.65 -4.10 9.64
CA ALA A 50 6.64 -5.12 9.97
C ALA A 50 6.47 -6.15 8.83
N LEU A 51 6.92 -5.83 7.61
CA LEU A 51 6.84 -6.70 6.45
C LEU A 51 8.06 -7.64 6.37
N PRO A 52 7.87 -8.90 6.00
CA PRO A 52 8.94 -9.89 5.88
C PRO A 52 9.80 -9.68 4.62
N TYR A 53 9.35 -8.84 3.70
CA TYR A 53 10.05 -8.36 2.51
C TYR A 53 9.30 -7.15 1.93
N THR A 54 9.97 -6.36 1.09
CA THR A 54 9.33 -5.27 0.34
C THR A 54 8.68 -5.81 -0.94
N PRO A 55 7.36 -5.65 -1.13
CA PRO A 55 6.69 -6.03 -2.37
C PRO A 55 7.18 -5.24 -3.59
N GLU A 56 7.35 -5.90 -4.74
CA GLU A 56 7.83 -5.22 -5.97
C GLU A 56 6.74 -4.40 -6.67
N LYS A 57 5.48 -4.86 -6.62
CA LYS A 57 4.36 -4.31 -7.40
C LYS A 57 3.32 -3.57 -6.56
N VAL A 58 3.60 -3.38 -5.26
CA VAL A 58 2.71 -2.76 -4.29
C VAL A 58 3.51 -1.74 -3.47
N GLU A 59 3.07 -0.48 -3.45
CA GLU A 59 3.75 0.53 -2.65
C GLU A 59 3.48 0.31 -1.15
N VAL A 60 4.52 0.37 -0.33
CA VAL A 60 4.41 0.32 1.13
C VAL A 60 4.39 1.75 1.67
N TRP A 61 3.38 2.06 2.47
CA TRP A 61 3.22 3.36 3.11
C TRP A 61 3.23 3.15 4.63
N ASP A 62 4.21 3.77 5.29
CA ASP A 62 4.23 3.94 6.74
C ASP A 62 4.07 5.45 7.08
N PRO A 63 3.89 5.83 8.35
CA PRO A 63 3.72 7.23 8.72
C PRO A 63 4.88 8.12 8.28
N GLN A 64 6.12 7.62 8.28
CA GLN A 64 7.30 8.40 7.89
C GLN A 64 7.26 8.71 6.38
N ILE A 65 7.12 7.67 5.55
CA ILE A 65 7.00 7.77 4.09
C ILE A 65 5.79 8.63 3.70
N THR A 66 4.68 8.49 4.42
CA THR A 66 3.46 9.25 4.16
C THR A 66 3.69 10.74 4.43
N LEU A 67 4.33 11.09 5.55
CA LEU A 67 4.66 12.47 5.88
C LEU A 67 5.61 13.10 4.85
N GLU A 68 6.63 12.36 4.40
CA GLU A 68 7.54 12.82 3.34
C GLU A 68 6.78 13.14 2.06
N LYS A 69 5.93 12.20 1.59
CA LYS A 69 5.10 12.40 0.39
C LYS A 69 4.19 13.62 0.51
N VAL A 70 3.58 13.84 1.68
CA VAL A 70 2.68 14.98 1.89
C VAL A 70 3.45 16.30 1.89
N LYS A 71 4.64 16.38 2.49
CA LYS A 71 5.47 17.60 2.48
C LYS A 71 5.78 18.09 1.07
N HIS A 72 6.00 17.16 0.12
CA HIS A 72 6.24 17.52 -1.28
C HIS A 72 5.00 18.03 -2.02
N LEU A 73 3.80 17.83 -1.46
CA LEU A 73 2.54 18.33 -2.04
C LEU A 73 2.19 19.74 -1.54
N THR A 74 2.68 20.15 -0.36
CA THR A 74 2.36 21.44 0.27
C THR A 74 3.28 22.59 -0.15
N VAL A 75 4.29 22.34 -0.98
CA VAL A 75 5.26 23.35 -1.45
C VAL A 75 4.97 23.81 -2.90
N ASN A 76 3.82 23.42 -3.46
CA ASN A 76 3.25 23.99 -4.70
C ASN A 76 1.97 24.76 -4.39
#